data_AF-A0A350R159-F1
#
_entry.id   AF-A0A350R159-F1
#
_cell.length_a   1.000
_cell.length_b   1.000
_cell.length_c   1.000
_cell.angle_alpha   90.00
_cell.angle_beta   90.00
_cell.angle_gamma   90.00
#
_symmetry.space_group_name_H-M   'P 1'
#
loop_
_entity.id
_entity.type
_entity.pdbx_description
1 polymer ?
#
loop_
_entity_poly.entity_id
_entity_poly.type
_entity_poly.pdbx_seq_one_letter_code
_entity_poly.pdbx_strand_id
1 'polypeptide(L)'
;SFDYWGYHYATDGTGGRAYQVRPDGKGGFKMQSLLKKTVRPVPSCGVLSSAHFPAKNNGNFLICNSIGFLGIKQYTLADDGNGNRQGTAVDDLMVSPKDRNFRPTDIEIGGDGALYVSDWQNVIVGHMQHNIRDPNRNKTHGRVYRITAKGRPLMKPVKIDGEPIPALLDHLKNPTYVVRHRARIELSERNTDDVIRETEKWLKQFDAKNKAHAHHFLEALWIHQQHNVVNGELLGKVLASPENHAKIAAKTVEQFWAKKL
;
A
#
# COMPACT_ATOMS: atom_id res chain seq x y z
N SER A 1 4.04 1.78 3.12
CA SER A 1 2.99 1.08 2.34
C SER A 1 1.70 1.00 3.14
N PHE A 2 0.55 0.96 2.46
CA PHE A 2 -0.76 0.73 3.07
C PHE A 2 -1.41 -0.54 2.48
N ASP A 3 -2.23 -1.26 3.25
CA ASP A 3 -3.07 -2.32 2.71
C ASP A 3 -4.49 -1.82 2.36
N TYR A 4 -5.37 -2.76 2.01
CA TYR A 4 -6.76 -2.50 1.63
C TYR A 4 -7.53 -1.68 2.67
N TRP A 5 -7.25 -1.91 3.96
CA TRP A 5 -7.93 -1.27 5.08
C TRP A 5 -7.20 -0.04 5.62
N GLY A 6 -6.08 0.36 4.98
CA GLY A 6 -5.31 1.53 5.37
C GLY A 6 -4.36 1.29 6.54
N TYR A 7 -4.04 0.03 6.88
CA TYR A 7 -2.97 -0.24 7.84
C TYR A 7 -1.62 0.20 7.27
N HIS A 8 -0.89 1.01 8.03
CA HIS A 8 0.40 1.56 7.62
C HIS A 8 1.54 0.62 8.01
N TYR A 9 2.38 0.27 7.04
CA TYR A 9 3.62 -0.49 7.23
C TYR A 9 4.84 0.31 6.78
N ALA A 10 5.90 0.23 7.58
CA ALA A 10 7.17 0.92 7.34
C ALA A 10 8.36 0.00 7.66
N THR A 11 9.52 0.31 7.08
CA THR A 11 10.80 -0.36 7.39
C THR A 11 11.87 0.67 7.70
N ASP A 12 12.84 0.33 8.57
CA ASP A 12 13.91 1.25 8.97
C ASP A 12 15.12 1.28 8.03
N GLY A 13 14.99 0.71 6.82
CA GLY A 13 16.00 0.72 5.76
C GLY A 13 17.28 -0.05 6.13
N THR A 14 18.16 0.60 6.88
CA THR A 14 19.46 0.09 7.31
C THR A 14 19.33 -1.09 8.28
N GLY A 15 18.41 -1.00 9.24
CA GLY A 15 18.24 -2.01 10.27
C GLY A 15 17.58 -3.29 9.75
N GLY A 16 16.72 -3.15 8.73
CA GLY A 16 15.88 -4.20 8.16
C GLY A 16 14.68 -4.57 9.04
N ARG A 17 14.37 -3.77 10.06
CA ARG A 17 13.18 -3.99 10.90
C ARG A 17 11.96 -3.46 10.18
N ALA A 18 10.87 -4.23 10.23
CA ALA A 18 9.58 -3.86 9.66
C ALA A 18 8.57 -3.63 10.78
N TYR A 19 7.73 -2.63 10.59
CA TYR A 19 6.79 -2.14 11.58
C TYR A 19 5.40 -1.96 10.98
N GLN A 20 4.38 -2.24 11.79
CA GLN A 20 3.08 -1.62 11.63
C GLN A 20 3.10 -0.29 12.40
N VAL A 21 2.78 0.81 11.72
CA VAL A 21 2.63 2.13 12.32
C VAL A 21 1.15 2.33 12.63
N ARG A 22 0.80 2.56 13.90
CA ARG A 22 -0.59 2.70 14.32
C ARG A 22 -0.76 3.76 15.41
N PRO A 23 -1.97 4.33 15.56
CA PRO A 23 -2.28 5.21 16.68
C PRO A 23 -1.90 4.59 18.03
N ASP A 24 -1.37 5.42 18.93
CA ASP A 24 -1.01 5.02 20.30
C ASP A 24 -2.13 5.24 21.32
N GLY A 25 -3.25 5.85 20.90
CA GLY A 25 -4.39 6.20 21.76
C GLY A 25 -4.19 7.49 22.57
N LYS A 26 -3.09 8.22 22.34
CA LYS A 26 -2.73 9.47 23.04
C LYS A 26 -2.53 10.63 22.06
N GLY A 27 -3.06 10.50 20.84
CA GLY A 27 -2.87 11.47 19.76
C GLY A 27 -1.57 11.30 18.97
N GLY A 28 -0.76 10.29 19.30
CA GLY A 28 0.49 9.96 18.62
C GLY A 28 0.42 8.70 17.78
N PHE A 29 1.59 8.22 17.36
CA PHE A 29 1.77 6.97 16.63
C PHE A 29 2.88 6.15 17.28
N LYS A 30 2.71 4.83 17.26
CA LYS A 30 3.72 3.87 17.70
C LYS A 30 4.11 2.93 16.57
N MET A 31 5.37 2.48 16.60
CA MET A 31 5.89 1.45 15.71
C MET A 31 5.84 0.10 16.42
N GLN A 32 4.94 -0.76 15.97
CA GLN A 32 4.84 -2.13 16.45
C GLN A 32 5.60 -3.06 15.52
N SER A 33 6.41 -3.97 16.07
CA SER A 33 7.15 -4.95 15.26
C SER A 33 6.17 -5.77 14.42
N LEU A 34 6.36 -5.74 13.10
CA LEU A 34 5.50 -6.47 12.15
C LEU A 34 5.94 -7.93 12.00
N LEU A 35 7.26 -8.18 11.99
CA LEU A 35 7.84 -9.49 11.75
C LEU A 35 9.23 -9.59 12.38
N LYS A 36 9.69 -10.83 12.59
CA LYS A 36 11.08 -11.09 12.96
C LYS A 36 11.97 -10.71 11.78
N LYS A 37 12.94 -9.83 11.99
CA LYS A 37 13.90 -9.41 10.96
C LYS A 37 14.56 -10.62 10.29
N THR A 38 14.56 -10.60 8.96
CA THR A 38 15.13 -11.67 8.12
C THR A 38 16.31 -11.21 7.28
N VAL A 39 16.33 -9.95 6.83
CA VAL A 39 17.31 -9.41 5.88
C VAL A 39 17.63 -7.94 6.18
N ARG A 40 18.76 -7.45 5.67
CA ARG A 40 19.14 -6.03 5.64
C ARG A 40 20.16 -5.77 4.51
N PRO A 41 20.18 -4.58 3.91
CA PRO A 41 19.25 -3.47 4.10
C PRO A 41 17.96 -3.66 3.28
N VAL A 42 16.89 -3.02 3.72
CA VAL A 42 15.58 -3.00 3.08
C VAL A 42 15.37 -1.66 2.36
N PRO A 43 15.76 -1.52 1.08
CA PRO A 43 15.58 -0.26 0.35
C PRO A 43 14.11 0.11 0.14
N SER A 44 13.22 -0.87 0.01
CA SER A 44 11.78 -0.64 -0.16
C SER A 44 10.94 -1.82 0.35
N CYS A 45 9.69 -1.53 0.65
CA CYS A 45 8.67 -2.50 1.04
C CYS A 45 7.31 -2.09 0.47
N GLY A 46 6.42 -3.07 0.27
CA GLY A 46 5.12 -2.86 -0.34
C GLY A 46 4.11 -3.91 0.08
N VAL A 47 2.83 -3.69 -0.21
CA VAL A 47 1.78 -4.70 -0.07
C VAL A 47 1.30 -5.07 -1.47
N LEU A 48 1.33 -6.35 -1.81
CA LEU A 48 0.89 -6.81 -3.12
C LEU A 48 -0.64 -6.68 -3.21
N SER A 49 -1.14 -5.88 -4.14
CA SER A 49 -2.58 -5.71 -4.40
C SER A 49 -2.83 -5.59 -5.91
N SER A 50 -3.22 -6.69 -6.53
CA SER A 50 -3.52 -6.77 -7.96
C SER A 50 -4.34 -8.01 -8.32
N ALA A 51 -5.37 -7.83 -9.15
CA ALA A 51 -6.19 -8.91 -9.68
C ALA A 51 -5.41 -9.87 -10.63
N HIS A 52 -4.27 -9.41 -11.17
CA HIS A 52 -3.40 -10.23 -12.01
C HIS A 52 -2.77 -11.38 -11.23
N PHE A 53 -2.41 -11.15 -9.97
CA PHE A 53 -1.77 -12.17 -9.12
C PHE A 53 -2.79 -13.12 -8.47
N PRO A 54 -2.40 -14.36 -8.15
CA PRO A 54 -3.25 -15.29 -7.39
C PRO A 54 -3.69 -14.72 -6.05
N ALA A 55 -4.86 -15.15 -5.56
CA ALA A 55 -5.42 -14.71 -4.28
C ALA A 55 -4.43 -14.91 -3.11
N LYS A 56 -3.67 -16.00 -3.10
CA LYS A 56 -2.66 -16.30 -2.06
C LYS A 56 -1.51 -15.28 -1.96
N ASN A 57 -1.30 -14.47 -2.99
CA ASN A 57 -0.26 -13.44 -3.02
C ASN A 57 -0.82 -12.07 -2.63
N ASN A 58 -2.12 -11.84 -2.82
CA ASN A 58 -2.75 -10.56 -2.52
C ASN A 58 -2.79 -10.32 -1.00
N GLY A 59 -2.45 -9.10 -0.58
CA GLY A 59 -2.33 -8.70 0.82
C GLY A 59 -1.00 -9.09 1.46
N ASN A 60 -0.11 -9.79 0.76
CA ASN A 60 1.21 -10.12 1.30
C ASN A 60 2.10 -8.88 1.35
N PHE A 61 2.87 -8.78 2.42
CA PHE A 61 3.91 -7.79 2.59
C PHE A 61 5.18 -8.24 1.88
N LEU A 62 5.77 -7.32 1.13
CA LEU A 62 6.97 -7.54 0.33
C LEU A 62 8.12 -6.70 0.89
N ILE A 63 9.30 -7.29 0.91
CA ILE A 63 10.55 -6.62 1.31
C ILE A 63 11.56 -6.82 0.19
N CYS A 64 12.05 -5.71 -0.37
CA CYS A 64 13.23 -5.75 -1.24
C CYS A 64 14.47 -5.85 -0.36
N ASN A 65 15.50 -6.57 -0.81
CA ASN A 65 16.80 -6.55 -0.16
C ASN A 65 17.91 -6.59 -1.22
N SER A 66 18.94 -5.78 -0.96
CA SER A 66 20.02 -5.54 -1.92
C SER A 66 21.39 -6.06 -1.48
N ILE A 67 21.54 -6.67 -0.30
CA ILE A 67 22.84 -7.20 0.20
C ILE A 67 22.64 -8.56 0.91
N GLY A 68 23.46 -9.56 0.57
CA GLY A 68 23.36 -10.90 1.14
C GLY A 68 22.23 -11.71 0.50
N PHE A 69 20.98 -11.32 0.74
CA PHE A 69 19.81 -11.87 0.05
C PHE A 69 19.45 -11.01 -1.17
N LEU A 70 19.76 -11.46 -2.37
CA LEU A 70 19.53 -10.70 -3.60
C LEU A 70 18.14 -11.00 -4.17
N GLY A 71 17.12 -10.34 -3.61
CA GLY A 71 15.74 -10.73 -3.90
C GLY A 71 14.65 -9.92 -3.20
N ILE A 72 13.43 -10.39 -3.41
CA ILE A 72 12.19 -9.86 -2.83
C ILE A 72 11.58 -10.95 -1.95
N LYS A 73 11.56 -10.70 -0.64
CA LYS A 73 10.90 -11.58 0.34
C LYS A 73 9.42 -11.29 0.40
N GLN A 74 8.65 -12.29 0.84
CA GLN A 74 7.19 -12.22 0.94
C GLN A 74 6.71 -12.75 2.29
N TYR A 75 5.70 -12.09 2.85
CA TYR A 75 5.13 -12.41 4.13
C TYR A 75 3.60 -12.33 4.07
N THR A 76 2.89 -13.33 4.58
CA THR A 76 1.46 -13.18 4.85
C THR A 76 1.28 -12.28 6.07
N LEU A 77 0.15 -11.57 6.14
CA LEU A 77 -0.20 -10.72 7.28
C LEU A 77 -1.44 -11.27 7.97
N ALA A 78 -1.27 -11.89 9.13
CA ALA A 78 -2.37 -12.34 9.98
C ALA A 78 -2.94 -11.16 10.81
N ASP A 79 -4.25 -11.17 11.09
CA ASP A 79 -4.89 -10.25 12.04
C ASP A 79 -5.07 -10.94 13.40
N ASP A 80 -4.92 -10.18 14.48
CA ASP A 80 -5.27 -10.64 15.83
C ASP A 80 -6.68 -10.21 16.28
N GLY A 81 -7.44 -9.54 15.41
CA GLY A 81 -8.75 -8.98 15.70
C GLY A 81 -8.73 -7.62 16.42
N ASN A 82 -7.57 -7.13 16.86
CA ASN A 82 -7.37 -5.82 17.49
C ASN A 82 -6.62 -4.85 16.58
N GLY A 83 -6.53 -5.20 15.30
CA GLY A 83 -5.79 -4.47 14.28
C GLY A 83 -4.29 -4.59 14.39
N ASN A 84 -3.77 -5.56 15.16
CA ASN A 84 -2.36 -5.91 15.05
C ASN A 84 -2.18 -6.86 13.88
N ARG A 85 -1.15 -6.58 13.09
CA ARG A 85 -0.78 -7.39 11.94
C ARG A 85 0.52 -8.09 12.25
N GLN A 86 0.57 -9.40 11.99
CA GLN A 86 1.76 -10.22 12.21
C GLN A 86 2.20 -10.85 10.89
N GLY A 87 3.44 -10.58 10.52
CA GLY A 87 4.09 -11.10 9.33
C GLY A 87 4.67 -12.49 9.55
N THR A 88 4.34 -13.43 8.65
CA THR A 88 4.91 -14.78 8.61
C THR A 88 5.53 -15.01 7.24
N ALA A 89 6.80 -15.45 7.22
CA ALA A 89 7.51 -15.70 5.97
C ALA A 89 6.83 -16.82 5.16
N VAL A 90 6.74 -16.61 3.85
CA VAL A 90 6.37 -17.63 2.87
C VAL A 90 7.43 -17.67 1.78
N ASP A 91 7.19 -18.43 0.71
CA ASP A 91 8.09 -18.49 -0.44
C ASP A 91 8.47 -17.09 -0.93
N ASP A 92 9.76 -16.87 -1.10
CA ASP A 92 10.31 -15.64 -1.64
C ASP A 92 9.66 -15.36 -3.00
N LEU A 93 9.29 -14.10 -3.25
CA LEU A 93 8.60 -13.72 -4.49
C LEU A 93 9.53 -13.84 -5.70
N MET A 94 10.77 -13.41 -5.53
CA MET A 94 11.81 -13.45 -6.57
C MET A 94 13.19 -13.47 -5.91
N VAL A 95 14.05 -14.38 -6.35
CA VAL A 95 15.46 -14.45 -5.93
C VAL A 95 16.29 -14.67 -7.16
N SER A 96 17.43 -14.00 -7.24
CA SER A 96 18.42 -14.28 -8.28
C SER A 96 19.38 -15.38 -7.82
N PRO A 97 19.37 -16.58 -8.43
CA PRO A 97 20.31 -17.64 -8.08
C PRO A 97 21.69 -17.47 -8.73
N LYS A 98 21.78 -16.71 -9.83
CA LYS A 98 23.00 -16.61 -10.66
C LYS A 98 23.53 -15.19 -10.77
N ASP A 99 22.64 -14.22 -10.91
CA ASP A 99 23.05 -12.83 -11.04
C ASP A 99 23.28 -12.21 -9.66
N ARG A 100 24.56 -11.98 -9.36
CA ARG A 100 25.05 -11.44 -8.08
C ARG A 100 24.87 -9.92 -7.97
N ASN A 101 24.35 -9.27 -9.01
CA ASN A 101 24.10 -7.84 -9.05
C ASN A 101 22.60 -7.50 -9.03
N PHE A 102 21.70 -8.49 -8.90
CA PHE A 102 20.28 -8.20 -8.68
C PHE A 102 20.08 -7.56 -7.31
N ARG A 103 19.64 -6.31 -7.30
CA ARG A 103 19.50 -5.44 -6.13
C ARG A 103 18.20 -4.66 -6.27
N PRO A 104 17.05 -5.30 -5.99
CA PRO A 104 15.76 -4.64 -6.06
C PRO A 104 15.75 -3.47 -5.07
N THR A 105 15.39 -2.30 -5.57
CA THR A 105 15.36 -1.04 -4.83
C THR A 105 13.95 -0.54 -4.58
N ASP A 106 13.00 -0.87 -5.46
CA ASP A 106 11.61 -0.48 -5.30
C ASP A 106 10.64 -1.42 -6.02
N ILE A 107 9.37 -1.40 -5.61
CA ILE A 107 8.31 -2.24 -6.15
C ILE A 107 6.98 -1.49 -6.29
N GLU A 108 6.37 -1.57 -7.47
CA GLU A 108 5.10 -0.90 -7.76
C GLU A 108 4.17 -1.76 -8.60
N ILE A 109 2.85 -1.65 -8.40
CA ILE A 109 1.86 -2.30 -9.26
C ILE A 109 1.56 -1.39 -10.45
N GLY A 110 1.81 -1.87 -11.66
CA GLY A 110 1.49 -1.14 -12.89
C GLY A 110 0.00 -1.11 -13.21
N GLY A 111 -0.41 -0.24 -14.15
CA GLY A 111 -1.80 -0.14 -14.61
C GLY A 111 -2.34 -1.39 -15.31
N ASP A 112 -1.44 -2.29 -15.73
CA ASP A 112 -1.71 -3.62 -16.27
C ASP A 112 -1.80 -4.71 -15.17
N GLY A 113 -1.66 -4.34 -13.91
CA GLY A 113 -1.68 -5.24 -12.75
C GLY A 113 -0.38 -6.03 -12.52
N ALA A 114 0.64 -5.89 -13.38
CA ALA A 114 1.93 -6.53 -13.15
C ALA A 114 2.70 -5.84 -12.01
N LEU A 115 3.60 -6.57 -11.35
CA LEU A 115 4.52 -5.97 -10.36
C LEU A 115 5.79 -5.53 -11.08
N TYR A 116 6.08 -4.24 -11.03
CA TYR A 116 7.30 -3.64 -11.55
C TYR A 116 8.32 -3.53 -10.43
N VAL A 117 9.56 -3.87 -10.73
CA VAL A 117 10.67 -3.83 -9.78
C VAL A 117 11.79 -2.99 -10.37
N SER A 118 12.17 -1.91 -9.68
CA SER A 118 13.41 -1.21 -10.01
C SER A 118 14.59 -1.95 -9.42
N ASP A 119 15.64 -2.09 -10.19
CA ASP A 119 16.86 -2.78 -9.77
C ASP A 119 18.09 -1.95 -10.13
N TRP A 120 18.89 -1.67 -9.09
CA TRP A 120 20.09 -0.86 -9.21
C TRP A 120 21.21 -1.53 -10.00
N GLN A 121 21.22 -2.87 -10.11
CA GLN A 121 22.13 -3.65 -10.95
C GLN A 121 23.64 -3.32 -10.77
N ASN A 122 24.08 -2.98 -9.56
CA ASN A 122 25.47 -2.54 -9.33
C ASN A 122 26.35 -3.60 -8.67
N VAL A 123 27.64 -3.64 -9.03
CA VAL A 123 28.59 -4.55 -8.37
C VAL A 123 28.98 -3.99 -7.00
N ILE A 124 29.25 -2.69 -6.93
CA ILE A 124 29.75 -2.02 -5.72
C ILE A 124 28.58 -1.42 -4.93
N VAL A 125 28.47 -1.83 -3.67
CA VAL A 125 27.46 -1.32 -2.73
C VAL A 125 28.14 -0.68 -1.53
N GLY A 126 27.62 0.48 -1.10
CA GLY A 126 28.16 1.23 0.03
C GLY A 126 29.18 2.28 -0.37
N HIS A 127 29.45 3.21 0.55
CA HIS A 127 30.29 4.39 0.35
C HIS A 127 31.60 4.34 1.17
N MET A 128 31.75 3.32 2.04
CA MET A 128 32.87 3.23 2.98
C MET A 128 34.03 2.37 2.46
N GLN A 129 33.73 1.29 1.74
CA GLN A 129 34.72 0.28 1.32
C GLN A 129 35.35 0.58 -0.04
N HIS A 130 34.69 1.41 -0.85
CA HIS A 130 35.12 1.74 -2.21
C HIS A 130 34.96 3.23 -2.44
N ASN A 131 35.90 3.85 -3.16
CA ASN A 131 35.83 5.27 -3.50
C ASN A 131 34.50 5.58 -4.22
N ILE A 132 33.88 6.73 -3.93
CA ILE A 132 32.66 7.17 -4.62
C ILE A 132 32.86 7.35 -6.14
N ARG A 133 34.12 7.57 -6.57
CA ARG A 133 34.55 7.69 -7.96
C ARG A 133 35.07 6.38 -8.57
N ASP A 134 34.94 5.25 -7.87
CA ASP A 134 35.36 3.95 -8.41
C ASP A 134 34.74 3.73 -9.81
N PRO A 135 35.54 3.45 -10.84
CA PRO A 135 35.07 3.33 -12.22
C PRO A 135 34.11 2.14 -12.42
N ASN A 136 34.13 1.14 -11.53
CA ASN A 136 33.23 0.00 -11.59
C ASN A 136 31.84 0.30 -11.00
N ARG A 137 31.62 1.49 -10.41
CA ARG A 137 30.27 1.93 -10.03
C ARG A 137 29.50 2.26 -11.28
N ASN A 138 28.49 1.44 -11.58
CA ASN A 138 27.59 1.72 -12.69
C ASN A 138 26.76 2.97 -12.38
N LYS A 139 26.84 3.97 -13.27
CA LYS A 139 26.14 5.27 -13.13
C LYS A 139 25.06 5.48 -14.19
N THR A 140 24.98 4.58 -15.16
CA THR A 140 24.20 4.79 -16.39
C THR A 140 23.22 3.66 -16.68
N HIS A 141 23.35 2.51 -16.01
CA HIS A 141 22.45 1.39 -16.20
C HIS A 141 21.79 0.96 -14.90
N GLY A 142 20.56 0.52 -15.04
CA GLY A 142 19.76 -0.21 -14.07
C GLY A 142 18.83 -1.13 -14.84
N ARG A 143 17.93 -1.82 -14.13
CA ARG A 143 16.92 -2.67 -14.75
C ARG A 143 15.56 -2.37 -14.18
N VAL A 144 14.54 -2.58 -15.02
CA VAL A 144 13.15 -2.65 -14.58
C VAL A 144 12.63 -4.03 -14.96
N TYR A 145 12.22 -4.80 -13.96
CA TYR A 145 11.56 -6.08 -14.18
C TYR A 145 10.05 -5.88 -14.17
N ARG A 146 9.35 -6.53 -15.09
CA ARG A 146 7.88 -6.67 -15.07
C ARG A 146 7.55 -8.12 -14.72
N ILE A 147 7.01 -8.34 -13.54
CA ILE A 147 6.67 -9.67 -13.01
C ILE A 147 5.19 -9.94 -13.24
N THR A 148 4.91 -11.06 -13.91
CA THR A 148 3.56 -11.51 -14.25
C THR A 148 3.27 -12.91 -13.73
N ALA A 149 2.04 -13.16 -13.31
CA ALA A 149 1.56 -14.50 -12.98
C ALA A 149 1.33 -15.30 -14.27
N LYS A 150 1.98 -16.47 -14.38
CA LYS A 150 1.85 -17.36 -15.55
C LYS A 150 0.40 -17.77 -15.77
N GLY A 151 -0.03 -17.77 -17.03
CA GLY A 151 -1.36 -18.24 -17.44
C GLY A 151 -2.53 -17.35 -17.00
N ARG A 152 -2.27 -16.12 -16.50
CA ARG A 152 -3.32 -15.17 -16.12
C ARG A 152 -3.27 -13.94 -17.03
N PRO A 153 -4.43 -13.43 -17.50
CA PRO A 153 -4.44 -12.23 -18.29
C PRO A 153 -3.98 -11.03 -17.45
N LEU A 154 -3.34 -10.07 -18.12
CA LEU A 154 -3.07 -8.76 -17.54
C LEU A 154 -4.39 -8.00 -17.35
N MET A 155 -4.39 -7.07 -16.40
CA MET A 155 -5.51 -6.15 -16.24
C MET A 155 -5.54 -5.18 -17.43
N LYS A 156 -6.75 -4.80 -17.85
CA LYS A 156 -6.91 -3.68 -18.77
C LYS A 156 -6.62 -2.38 -17.98
N PRO A 157 -5.79 -1.47 -18.51
CA PRO A 157 -5.59 -0.18 -17.89
C PRO A 157 -6.92 0.56 -17.69
N VAL A 158 -7.15 1.03 -16.47
CA VAL A 158 -8.32 1.85 -16.13
C VAL A 158 -7.96 3.31 -16.39
N LYS A 159 -8.78 4.00 -17.19
CA LYS A 159 -8.66 5.44 -17.40
C LYS A 159 -9.07 6.17 -16.10
N ILE A 160 -8.30 7.18 -15.71
CA ILE A 160 -8.50 7.93 -14.48
C ILE A 160 -8.53 9.42 -14.82
N ASP A 161 -7.44 9.90 -15.40
CA ASP A 161 -7.32 11.28 -15.85
C ASP A 161 -8.48 11.68 -16.77
N GLY A 162 -9.12 12.79 -16.44
CA GLY A 162 -10.25 13.36 -17.17
C GLY A 162 -11.59 12.62 -17.04
N GLU A 163 -11.71 11.54 -16.26
CA GLU A 163 -13.01 10.90 -15.99
C GLU A 163 -13.91 11.79 -15.11
N PRO A 164 -15.24 11.79 -15.22
CA PRO A 164 -16.10 12.58 -14.35
C PRO A 164 -16.08 12.05 -12.90
N ILE A 165 -16.39 12.91 -11.92
CA ILE A 165 -16.34 12.56 -10.47
C ILE A 165 -17.08 11.24 -10.16
N PRO A 166 -18.32 11.00 -10.66
CA PRO A 166 -19.01 9.74 -10.40
C PRO A 166 -18.25 8.49 -10.89
N ALA A 167 -17.55 8.57 -12.02
CA ALA A 167 -16.77 7.45 -12.55
C ALA A 167 -15.54 7.16 -11.68
N LEU A 168 -14.87 8.21 -11.18
CA LEU A 168 -13.76 8.08 -10.24
C LEU A 168 -14.18 7.47 -8.91
N LEU A 169 -15.33 7.89 -8.37
CA LEU A 169 -15.90 7.29 -7.17
C LEU A 169 -16.21 5.80 -7.39
N ASP A 170 -16.68 5.43 -8.58
CA ASP A 170 -16.91 4.02 -8.93
C ASP A 170 -15.60 3.20 -8.93
N HIS A 171 -14.49 3.81 -9.34
CA HIS A 171 -13.16 3.17 -9.31
C HIS A 171 -12.66 2.87 -7.89
N LEU A 172 -13.20 3.51 -6.84
CA LEU A 172 -12.88 3.20 -5.44
C LEU A 172 -13.38 1.80 -5.02
N LYS A 173 -14.26 1.16 -5.81
CA LYS A 173 -14.67 -0.24 -5.60
C LYS A 173 -13.67 -1.27 -6.14
N ASN A 174 -12.68 -0.83 -6.93
CA ASN A 174 -11.76 -1.74 -7.60
C ASN A 174 -10.91 -2.52 -6.58
N PRO A 175 -10.70 -3.84 -6.73
CA PRO A 175 -9.89 -4.61 -5.77
C PRO A 175 -8.40 -4.25 -5.79
N THR A 176 -7.90 -3.67 -6.89
CA THR A 176 -6.50 -3.30 -7.08
C THR A 176 -6.22 -1.93 -6.49
N TYR A 177 -5.28 -1.86 -5.53
CA TYR A 177 -4.95 -0.63 -4.82
C TYR A 177 -4.57 0.53 -5.73
N VAL A 178 -3.73 0.31 -6.76
CA VAL A 178 -3.25 1.41 -7.62
C VAL A 178 -4.38 2.12 -8.37
N VAL A 179 -5.46 1.41 -8.71
CA VAL A 179 -6.64 2.02 -9.34
C VAL A 179 -7.34 2.96 -8.36
N ARG A 180 -7.60 2.49 -7.13
CA ARG A 180 -8.21 3.32 -6.08
C ARG A 180 -7.32 4.51 -5.70
N HIS A 181 -6.01 4.28 -5.58
CA HIS A 181 -5.05 5.31 -5.23
C HIS A 181 -5.01 6.44 -6.26
N ARG A 182 -4.93 6.10 -7.56
CA ARG A 182 -4.96 7.08 -8.64
C ARG A 182 -6.29 7.83 -8.70
N ALA A 183 -7.41 7.15 -8.47
CA ALA A 183 -8.72 7.81 -8.38
C ALA A 183 -8.77 8.82 -7.22
N ARG A 184 -8.23 8.49 -6.04
CA ARG A 184 -8.12 9.44 -4.91
C ARG A 184 -7.21 10.62 -5.21
N ILE A 185 -6.08 10.42 -5.92
CA ILE A 185 -5.21 11.52 -6.34
C ILE A 185 -5.98 12.45 -7.27
N GLU A 186 -6.60 11.91 -8.31
CA GLU A 186 -7.39 12.67 -9.28
C GLU A 186 -8.53 13.44 -8.62
N LEU A 187 -9.26 12.82 -7.68
CA LEU A 187 -10.33 13.49 -6.93
C LEU A 187 -9.81 14.68 -6.11
N SER A 188 -8.59 14.60 -5.56
CA SER A 188 -8.04 15.67 -4.73
C SER A 188 -7.67 16.95 -5.46
N GLU A 189 -7.55 16.90 -6.78
CA GLU A 189 -7.29 18.09 -7.61
C GLU A 189 -8.59 18.81 -8.00
N ARG A 190 -9.76 18.25 -7.65
CA ARG A 190 -11.07 18.77 -8.04
C ARG A 190 -11.65 19.71 -6.98
N ASN A 191 -12.66 20.47 -7.39
CA ASN A 191 -13.41 21.31 -6.47
C ASN A 191 -13.99 20.46 -5.32
N THR A 192 -13.66 20.86 -4.10
CA THR A 192 -14.05 20.13 -2.88
C THR A 192 -15.56 19.97 -2.75
N ASP A 193 -16.34 21.03 -2.98
CA ASP A 193 -17.81 20.99 -2.79
C ASP A 193 -18.46 20.01 -3.78
N ASP A 194 -17.96 19.97 -5.02
CA ASP A 194 -18.41 19.01 -6.02
C ASP A 194 -18.07 17.57 -5.62
N VAL A 195 -16.84 17.31 -5.18
CA VAL A 195 -16.41 15.96 -4.77
C VAL A 195 -17.22 15.47 -3.58
N ILE A 196 -17.39 16.29 -2.53
CA ILE A 196 -18.13 15.90 -1.34
C ILE A 196 -19.60 15.63 -1.67
N ARG A 197 -20.24 16.51 -2.43
CA ARG A 197 -21.64 16.33 -2.87
C ARG A 197 -21.83 15.03 -3.65
N GLU A 198 -20.95 14.73 -4.61
CA GLU A 198 -21.06 13.49 -5.39
C GLU A 198 -20.68 12.25 -4.56
N THR A 199 -19.75 12.37 -3.60
CA THR A 199 -19.42 11.29 -2.65
C THR A 199 -20.62 10.92 -1.79
N GLU A 200 -21.34 11.91 -1.26
CA GLU A 200 -22.56 11.68 -0.48
C GLU A 200 -23.66 11.03 -1.32
N LYS A 201 -23.83 11.44 -2.58
CA LYS A 201 -24.76 10.78 -3.52
C LYS A 201 -24.34 9.35 -3.79
N TRP A 202 -23.06 9.10 -4.05
CA TRP A 202 -22.50 7.78 -4.32
C TRP A 202 -22.68 6.84 -3.12
N LEU A 203 -22.59 7.34 -1.88
CA LEU A 203 -22.82 6.52 -0.69
C LEU A 203 -24.27 6.02 -0.53
N LYS A 204 -25.26 6.69 -1.11
CA LYS A 204 -26.68 6.31 -0.96
C LYS A 204 -27.02 4.95 -1.58
N GLN A 205 -26.17 4.42 -2.46
CA GLN A 205 -26.37 3.09 -3.04
C GLN A 205 -25.91 1.94 -2.12
N PHE A 206 -25.28 2.26 -0.99
CA PHE A 206 -24.73 1.27 -0.06
C PHE A 206 -25.43 1.30 1.29
N ASP A 207 -25.41 0.14 1.93
CA ASP A 207 -25.90 -0.06 3.30
C ASP A 207 -24.74 -0.15 4.29
N ALA A 208 -24.69 0.78 5.26
CA ALA A 208 -23.67 0.83 6.31
C ALA A 208 -23.69 -0.39 7.25
N LYS A 209 -24.82 -1.12 7.32
CA LYS A 209 -24.97 -2.35 8.10
C LYS A 209 -24.53 -3.59 7.33
N ASN A 210 -24.22 -3.47 6.05
CA ASN A 210 -23.71 -4.57 5.24
C ASN A 210 -22.17 -4.61 5.27
N LYS A 211 -21.61 -5.73 5.73
CA LYS A 211 -20.17 -5.96 5.81
C LYS A 211 -19.46 -5.80 4.47
N ALA A 212 -20.07 -6.21 3.36
CA ALA A 212 -19.49 -6.08 2.02
C ALA A 212 -19.34 -4.62 1.57
N HIS A 213 -20.14 -3.71 2.12
CA HIS A 213 -20.12 -2.30 1.78
C HIS A 213 -19.20 -1.46 2.68
N ALA A 214 -18.66 -2.02 3.77
CA ALA A 214 -17.93 -1.28 4.78
C ALA A 214 -16.74 -0.49 4.21
N HIS A 215 -16.05 -1.04 3.22
CA HIS A 215 -14.92 -0.37 2.58
C HIS A 215 -15.35 0.86 1.76
N HIS A 216 -16.54 0.86 1.17
CA HIS A 216 -17.04 2.03 0.43
C HIS A 216 -17.30 3.22 1.36
N PHE A 217 -17.84 2.97 2.56
CA PHE A 217 -17.96 3.99 3.59
C PHE A 217 -16.60 4.48 4.09
N LEU A 218 -15.61 3.58 4.20
CA LEU A 218 -14.25 3.95 4.58
C LEU A 218 -13.54 4.79 3.50
N GLU A 219 -13.68 4.43 2.23
CA GLU A 219 -13.14 5.22 1.10
C GLU A 219 -13.76 6.61 1.07
N ALA A 220 -15.08 6.73 1.26
CA ALA A 220 -15.73 8.05 1.38
C ALA A 220 -15.24 8.85 2.59
N LEU A 221 -15.01 8.20 3.74
CA LEU A 221 -14.43 8.85 4.91
C LEU A 221 -13.02 9.38 4.64
N TRP A 222 -12.20 8.63 3.89
CA TRP A 222 -10.89 9.09 3.45
C TRP A 222 -10.95 10.22 2.42
N ILE A 223 -11.95 10.24 1.52
CA ILE A 223 -12.19 11.37 0.61
C ILE A 223 -12.46 12.65 1.42
N HIS A 224 -13.36 12.58 2.41
CA HIS A 224 -13.60 13.69 3.33
C HIS A 224 -12.31 14.15 4.03
N GLN A 225 -11.49 13.21 4.50
CA GLN A 225 -10.22 13.52 5.13
C GLN A 225 -9.24 14.20 4.17
N GLN A 226 -9.12 13.72 2.94
CA GLN A 226 -8.24 14.24 1.90
C GLN A 226 -8.62 15.67 1.49
N HIS A 227 -9.92 15.98 1.45
CA HIS A 227 -10.44 17.32 1.18
C HIS A 227 -10.52 18.23 2.42
N ASN A 228 -10.05 17.76 3.59
CA ASN A 228 -10.11 18.48 4.86
C ASN A 228 -11.53 18.87 5.32
N VAL A 229 -12.56 18.11 4.92
CA VAL A 229 -13.96 18.32 5.31
C VAL A 229 -14.36 17.30 6.35
N VAL A 230 -14.55 17.74 7.60
CA VAL A 230 -14.96 16.86 8.71
C VAL A 230 -16.42 16.42 8.53
N ASN A 231 -16.67 15.11 8.61
CA ASN A 231 -18.02 14.55 8.58
C ASN A 231 -18.21 13.58 9.75
N GLY A 232 -18.72 14.12 10.87
CA GLY A 232 -18.94 13.35 12.10
C GLY A 232 -19.99 12.24 11.97
N GLU A 233 -21.03 12.47 11.17
CA GLU A 233 -22.07 11.46 10.92
C GLU A 233 -21.50 10.25 10.16
N LEU A 234 -20.76 10.49 9.09
CA LEU A 234 -20.08 9.44 8.33
C LEU A 234 -19.05 8.71 9.21
N LEU A 235 -18.24 9.43 9.97
CA LEU A 235 -17.30 8.83 10.92
C LEU A 235 -18.01 7.89 11.90
N GLY A 236 -19.12 8.34 12.50
CA GLY A 236 -19.93 7.52 13.40
C GLY A 236 -20.45 6.24 12.73
N LYS A 237 -20.88 6.32 11.47
CA LYS A 237 -21.30 5.14 10.68
C LYS A 237 -20.14 4.14 10.48
N VAL A 238 -18.93 4.60 10.17
CA VAL A 238 -17.77 3.69 9.98
C VAL A 238 -17.30 3.10 11.31
N LEU A 239 -17.29 3.87 12.40
CA LEU A 239 -17.00 3.37 13.75
C LEU A 239 -18.00 2.30 14.21
N ALA A 240 -19.26 2.39 13.75
CA ALA A 240 -20.31 1.40 14.00
C ALA A 240 -20.37 0.25 12.98
N SER A 241 -19.47 0.19 11.99
CA SER A 241 -19.50 -0.79 10.90
C SER A 241 -19.52 -2.24 11.39
N PRO A 242 -20.18 -3.20 10.71
CA PRO A 242 -20.02 -4.63 11.03
C PRO A 242 -18.62 -5.19 10.71
N GLU A 243 -17.80 -4.46 9.94
CA GLU A 243 -16.42 -4.84 9.61
C GLU A 243 -15.44 -4.20 10.59
N ASN A 244 -14.74 -5.03 11.36
CA ASN A 244 -13.83 -4.56 12.40
C ASN A 244 -12.65 -3.75 11.83
N HIS A 245 -12.15 -4.12 10.64
CA HIS A 245 -11.09 -3.37 9.98
C HIS A 245 -11.50 -1.93 9.67
N ALA A 246 -12.74 -1.72 9.22
CA ALA A 246 -13.26 -0.38 8.96
C ALA A 246 -13.32 0.46 10.24
N LYS A 247 -13.73 -0.12 11.37
CA LYS A 247 -13.70 0.58 12.68
C LYS A 247 -12.30 1.03 13.05
N ILE A 248 -11.31 0.16 12.88
CA ILE A 248 -9.93 0.44 13.26
C ILE A 248 -9.34 1.55 12.39
N ALA A 249 -9.63 1.52 11.09
CA ALA A 249 -9.25 2.60 10.18
C ALA A 249 -9.93 3.93 10.54
N ALA A 250 -11.23 3.90 10.85
CA ALA A 250 -12.00 5.08 11.27
C ALA A 250 -11.46 5.71 12.56
N LYS A 251 -11.00 4.92 13.54
CA LYS A 251 -10.32 5.45 14.74
C LYS A 251 -9.07 6.26 14.43
N THR A 252 -8.39 5.95 13.32
CA THR A 252 -7.25 6.75 12.87
C THR A 252 -7.73 8.11 12.36
N VAL A 253 -8.83 8.15 11.59
CA VAL A 253 -9.45 9.40 11.13
C VAL A 253 -9.98 10.22 12.32
N GLU A 254 -10.65 9.57 13.27
CA GLU A 254 -11.13 10.17 14.53
C GLU A 254 -9.98 10.86 15.28
N GLN A 255 -8.81 10.22 15.42
CA GLN A 255 -7.64 10.84 16.04
C GLN A 255 -7.21 12.13 15.32
N PHE A 256 -7.21 12.13 13.99
CA PHE A 256 -6.86 13.33 13.20
C PHE A 256 -7.90 14.45 13.31
N TRP A 257 -9.17 14.09 13.50
CA TRP A 257 -10.28 15.03 13.61
C TRP A 257 -10.65 15.40 15.04
N ALA A 258 -10.00 14.83 16.07
CA ALA A 258 -10.37 14.98 17.47
C ALA A 258 -10.52 16.44 17.97
N LYS A 259 -9.83 17.41 17.35
CA LYS A 259 -9.93 18.84 17.68
C LYS A 259 -11.02 19.61 16.91
N LYS A 260 -11.67 18.94 15.95
CA LYS A 260 -12.63 19.52 14.99
C LYS A 260 -14.00 18.85 15.04
N LEU A 261 -14.13 17.73 15.77
CA LEU A 261 -15.38 17.04 16.10
C LEU A 261 -15.99 17.67 17.35
#